data_AF-A0AA52AQ00-F1
#
_entry.id   AF-A0AA52AQ00-F1
#
_cell.length_a   1.000
_cell.length_b   1.000
_cell.length_c   1.000
_cell.angle_alpha   90.00
_cell.angle_beta   90.00
_cell.angle_gamma   90.00
#
_symmetry.space_group_name_H-M   'P 1'
#
loop_
_entity.id
_entity.type
_entity.pdbx_description
1 polymer ?
#
loop_
_entity_poly.entity_id
_entity_poly.type
_entity_poly.pdbx_seq_one_letter_code
_entity_poly.pdbx_strand_id
1 'polypeptide(L)'
;MQDDRAQAFMTTLIEQLVAVRPETAGREVTERSRLTGDLGLDSVDLAELFERIREVYGEVEIADWLAMATRAEGDTVGSLVRYLTLAVPEGRPLMAGSAR
;
A
#
# COMPACT_ATOMS: atom_id res chain seq x y z
N MET A 1 1.18 -14.79 -13.04
CA MET A 1 1.05 -13.42 -13.56
C MET A 1 0.30 -12.50 -12.60
N GLN A 2 -0.97 -12.75 -12.27
CA GLN A 2 -1.70 -11.91 -11.29
C GLN A 2 -1.13 -12.03 -9.87
N ASP A 3 -0.81 -13.26 -9.44
CA ASP A 3 -0.20 -13.50 -8.13
C ASP A 3 1.20 -12.88 -8.01
N ASP A 4 2.03 -12.98 -9.05
CA ASP A 4 3.38 -12.37 -9.08
C ASP A 4 3.32 -10.84 -8.94
N ARG A 5 2.29 -10.23 -9.55
CA ARG A 5 2.06 -8.79 -9.51
C ARG A 5 1.56 -8.34 -8.15
N ALA A 6 0.58 -9.05 -7.57
CA ALA A 6 0.11 -8.79 -6.22
C ALA A 6 1.25 -8.92 -5.20
N GLN A 7 2.12 -9.93 -5.36
CA GLN A 7 3.30 -10.11 -4.54
C GLN A 7 4.30 -8.97 -4.67
N ALA A 8 4.54 -8.46 -5.89
CA ALA A 8 5.42 -7.30 -6.09
C ALA A 8 4.87 -6.04 -5.39
N PHE A 9 3.56 -5.78 -5.52
CA PHE A 9 2.91 -4.69 -4.80
C PHE A 9 3.01 -4.86 -3.28
N MET A 10 2.82 -6.10 -2.79
CA MET A 10 2.95 -6.42 -1.36
C MET A 10 4.36 -6.10 -0.86
N THR A 11 5.40 -6.55 -1.56
CA THR A 11 6.80 -6.27 -1.18
C THR A 11 7.06 -4.78 -1.09
N THR A 12 6.74 -4.02 -2.13
CA THR A 12 6.97 -2.56 -2.12
C THR A 12 6.10 -1.84 -1.10
N LEU A 13 4.86 -2.30 -0.85
CA LEU A 13 4.01 -1.73 0.18
C LEU A 13 4.60 -1.92 1.58
N ILE A 14 5.18 -3.10 1.87
CA ILE A 14 5.90 -3.33 3.13
C ILE A 14 7.09 -2.37 3.25
N GLU A 15 7.85 -2.15 2.19
CA GLU A 15 8.96 -1.17 2.19
C GLU A 15 8.47 0.25 2.51
N GLN A 16 7.35 0.67 1.91
CA GLN A 16 6.78 2.00 2.20
C GLN A 16 6.20 2.09 3.61
N LEU A 17 5.59 1.02 4.13
CA LEU A 17 5.11 0.97 5.51
C LEU A 17 6.27 1.15 6.51
N VAL A 18 7.41 0.50 6.27
CA VAL A 18 8.61 0.67 7.10
C VAL A 18 9.17 2.08 6.99
N ALA A 19 9.11 2.70 5.80
CA ALA A 19 9.58 4.07 5.62
C ALA A 19 8.74 5.11 6.36
N VAL A 20 7.40 4.98 6.34
CA VAL A 20 6.47 5.85 7.08
C VAL A 20 6.54 5.59 8.57
N ARG A 21 6.58 4.31 8.96
CA ARG A 21 6.50 3.88 10.35
C ARG A 21 7.55 2.81 10.63
N PRO A 22 8.78 3.21 11.01
CA PRO A 22 9.89 2.29 11.25
C PRO A 22 9.60 1.20 12.29
N GLU A 23 8.66 1.43 13.22
CA GLU A 23 8.21 0.44 14.20
C GLU A 23 7.49 -0.76 13.57
N THR A 24 7.10 -0.65 12.30
CA THR A 24 6.59 -1.79 11.52
C THR A 24 7.69 -2.72 11.01
N ALA A 25 8.96 -2.30 11.08
CA ALA A 25 10.09 -3.12 10.68
C ALA A 25 10.17 -4.41 11.53
N GLY A 26 10.31 -5.55 10.85
CA GLY A 26 10.40 -6.86 11.50
C GLY A 26 9.07 -7.40 12.04
N ARG A 27 7.95 -6.68 11.87
CA ARG A 27 6.62 -7.22 12.14
C ARG A 27 6.20 -8.15 11.00
N GLU A 28 5.48 -9.20 11.33
CA GLU A 28 4.81 -10.03 10.33
C GLU A 28 3.63 -9.24 9.74
N VAL A 29 3.79 -8.79 8.49
CA VAL A 29 2.76 -8.07 7.73
C VAL A 29 2.15 -9.04 6.73
N THR A 30 0.82 -9.24 6.82
CA THR A 30 0.06 -10.14 5.95
C THR A 30 -1.05 -9.37 5.25
N GLU A 31 -1.68 -9.97 4.24
CA GLU A 31 -2.83 -9.37 3.56
C GLU A 31 -4.00 -9.04 4.49
N ARG A 32 -4.10 -9.74 5.63
CA ARG A 32 -5.16 -9.55 6.62
C ARG A 32 -4.84 -8.46 7.65
N SER A 33 -3.59 -7.99 7.70
CA SER A 33 -3.17 -6.95 8.63
C SER A 33 -3.89 -5.65 8.32
N ARG A 34 -4.56 -5.07 9.31
CA ARG A 34 -5.24 -3.77 9.23
C ARG A 34 -4.24 -2.64 9.40
N LEU A 35 -4.25 -1.66 8.50
CA LEU A 35 -3.35 -0.52 8.53
C LEU A 35 -3.54 0.30 9.82
N THR A 36 -4.77 0.64 10.16
CA THR A 36 -5.09 1.40 11.38
C THR A 36 -5.18 0.52 12.62
N GLY A 37 -5.79 -0.66 12.49
CA GLY A 37 -6.10 -1.54 13.63
C GLY A 37 -4.90 -2.35 14.14
N ASP A 38 -4.14 -2.96 13.24
CA ASP A 38 -3.04 -3.86 13.62
C ASP A 38 -1.70 -3.14 13.53
N LEU A 39 -1.47 -2.42 12.43
CA LEU A 39 -0.20 -1.71 12.19
C LEU A 39 -0.17 -0.36 12.90
N GLY A 40 -1.32 0.16 13.30
CA GLY A 40 -1.47 1.34 14.15
C GLY A 40 -1.39 2.67 13.40
N LEU A 41 -1.40 2.66 12.06
CA LEU A 41 -1.27 3.87 11.25
C LEU A 41 -2.36 4.86 11.60
N ASP A 42 -1.98 6.10 11.84
CA ASP A 42 -2.91 7.20 12.00
C ASP A 42 -3.20 7.91 10.67
N SER A 43 -3.97 9.00 10.70
CA SER A 43 -4.32 9.76 9.51
C SER A 43 -3.12 10.42 8.82
N VAL A 44 -2.07 10.78 9.57
CA VAL A 44 -0.84 11.37 9.03
C VAL A 44 -0.01 10.28 8.37
N ASP A 45 0.15 9.14 9.02
CA ASP A 45 0.84 7.97 8.45
C ASP A 45 0.18 7.52 7.15
N LEU A 46 -1.16 7.46 7.12
CA LEU A 46 -1.91 7.10 5.92
C LEU A 46 -1.70 8.12 4.79
N ALA A 47 -1.71 9.42 5.10
CA ALA A 47 -1.46 10.44 4.08
C ALA A 47 -0.06 10.28 3.49
N GLU A 48 0.96 10.11 4.32
CA GLU A 48 2.35 9.92 3.87
C GLU A 48 2.51 8.63 3.06
N LEU A 49 1.93 7.51 3.53
CA LEU A 49 1.96 6.24 2.80
C LEU A 49 1.41 6.40 1.38
N PHE A 50 0.30 7.13 1.23
CA PHE A 50 -0.30 7.38 -0.08
C PHE A 50 0.52 8.31 -0.95
N GLU A 51 1.17 9.34 -0.40
CA GLU A 51 2.11 10.16 -1.16
C GLU A 51 3.26 9.32 -1.72
N ARG A 52 3.86 8.47 -0.89
CA ARG A 52 4.95 7.56 -1.32
C ARG A 52 4.49 6.55 -2.38
N ILE A 53 3.29 5.99 -2.22
CA ILE A 53 2.69 5.11 -3.24
C ILE A 53 2.50 5.88 -4.56
N ARG A 54 2.04 7.13 -4.53
CA ARG A 54 1.89 7.95 -5.74
C ARG A 54 3.22 8.26 -6.41
N GLU A 55 4.30 8.43 -5.65
CA GLU A 55 5.65 8.59 -6.21
C GLU A 55 6.13 7.34 -6.95
N VAL A 56 5.80 6.14 -6.43
CA VAL A 56 6.21 4.86 -7.02
C VAL A 56 5.34 4.47 -8.22
N TYR A 57 4.03 4.67 -8.11
CA TYR A 57 3.05 4.09 -9.02
C TYR A 57 2.28 5.13 -9.86
N GLY A 58 2.39 6.43 -9.58
CA GLY A 58 1.69 7.52 -10.27
C GLY A 58 0.27 7.77 -9.74
N GLU A 59 -0.64 8.19 -10.63
CA GLU A 59 -2.03 8.59 -10.31
C GLU A 59 -2.87 7.48 -9.66
N VAL A 60 -2.69 7.29 -8.36
CA VAL A 60 -3.55 6.50 -7.49
C VAL A 60 -4.17 7.43 -6.46
N GLU A 61 -5.45 7.21 -6.17
CA GLU A 61 -6.26 8.09 -5.34
C GLU A 61 -6.68 7.39 -4.04
N ILE A 62 -6.29 7.98 -2.91
CA ILE A 62 -6.63 7.47 -1.57
C ILE A 62 -8.15 7.35 -1.37
N ALA A 63 -8.92 8.27 -1.95
CA ALA A 63 -10.38 8.28 -1.83
C ALA A 63 -11.01 7.05 -2.48
N ASP A 64 -10.49 6.60 -3.62
CA ASP A 64 -10.99 5.42 -4.32
C ASP A 64 -10.71 4.15 -3.52
N TRP A 65 -9.49 4.03 -2.96
CA TRP A 65 -9.16 2.93 -2.08
C TRP A 65 -10.02 2.95 -0.81
N LEU A 66 -10.19 4.09 -0.14
CA LEU A 66 -11.01 4.20 1.07
C LEU A 66 -12.48 3.81 0.81
N ALA A 67 -13.03 4.23 -0.33
CA ALA A 67 -14.37 3.82 -0.75
C ALA A 67 -14.47 2.31 -0.96
N MET A 68 -13.42 1.68 -1.52
CA MET A 68 -13.32 0.23 -1.65
C MET A 68 -13.15 -0.47 -0.29
N ALA A 69 -12.25 0.00 0.56
CA ALA A 69 -11.91 -0.56 1.86
C ALA A 69 -13.09 -0.51 2.84
N THR A 70 -13.95 0.51 2.73
CA THR A 70 -15.19 0.60 3.50
C THR A 70 -16.21 -0.47 3.10
N ARG A 71 -16.18 -0.92 1.84
CA ARG A 71 -17.08 -1.96 1.28
C ARG A 71 -16.50 -3.37 1.42
N ALA A 72 -15.19 -3.48 1.37
CA ALA A 72 -14.43 -4.71 1.63
C ALA A 72 -14.21 -4.88 3.14
N GLU A 73 -13.65 -6.00 3.58
CA GLU A 73 -13.42 -6.36 4.99
C GLU A 73 -12.51 -5.40 5.81
N GLY A 74 -12.21 -4.21 5.28
CA GLY A 74 -11.54 -3.11 5.96
C GLY A 74 -10.32 -2.55 5.23
N ASP A 75 -9.60 -1.72 5.98
CA ASP A 75 -8.35 -1.05 5.65
C ASP A 75 -7.14 -1.99 5.73
N THR A 76 -7.24 -3.16 5.11
CA THR A 76 -6.17 -4.15 5.16
C THR A 76 -5.09 -3.89 4.12
N VAL A 77 -3.88 -4.40 4.38
CA VAL A 77 -2.79 -4.44 3.39
C VAL A 77 -3.26 -5.12 2.10
N GLY A 78 -4.01 -6.23 2.20
CA GLY A 78 -4.55 -6.94 1.05
C GLY A 78 -5.58 -6.12 0.26
N SER A 79 -6.40 -5.30 0.93
CA SER A 79 -7.36 -4.43 0.23
C SER A 79 -6.64 -3.32 -0.56
N LEU A 80 -5.52 -2.81 -0.02
CA LEU A 80 -4.67 -1.85 -0.71
C LEU A 80 -3.91 -2.49 -1.89
N VAL A 81 -3.32 -3.67 -1.71
CA VAL A 81 -2.68 -4.43 -2.80
C VAL A 81 -3.67 -4.73 -3.94
N ARG A 82 -4.89 -5.14 -3.58
CA ARG A 82 -5.97 -5.36 -4.55
C ARG A 82 -6.30 -4.07 -5.31
N TYR A 83 -6.45 -2.95 -4.60
CA TYR A 83 -6.69 -1.67 -5.23
C TYR A 83 -5.56 -1.30 -6.21
N LEU A 84 -4.29 -1.40 -5.81
CA LEU A 84 -3.15 -1.11 -6.66
C LEU A 84 -3.08 -2.00 -7.90
N THR A 85 -3.46 -3.28 -7.76
CA THR A 85 -3.53 -4.22 -8.89
C THR A 85 -4.55 -3.78 -9.95
N LEU A 86 -5.65 -3.16 -9.51
CA LEU A 86 -6.72 -2.65 -10.39
C LEU A 86 -6.42 -1.25 -10.93
N ALA A 87 -5.87 -0.37 -10.09
CA ALA A 87 -5.66 1.04 -10.42
C ALA A 87 -4.42 1.28 -11.28
N VAL A 88 -3.35 0.50 -11.07
CA VAL A 88 -2.12 0.63 -11.85
C VAL A 88 -2.29 -0.18 -13.15
N PRO A 89 -2.01 0.37 -14.34
CA PRO A 89 -2.04 -0.40 -15.59
C PRO A 89 -0.83 -1.33 -15.70
N GLU A 90 -0.98 -2.45 -16.42
CA GLU A 90 0.11 -3.38 -16.70
C GLU A 90 1.22 -2.71 -17.52
N GLY A 91 2.49 -3.00 -17.20
CA GLY A 91 3.65 -2.46 -17.91
C GLY A 91 4.16 -1.08 -17.45
N ARG A 92 3.55 -0.46 -16.42
CA ARG A 92 4.13 0.71 -15.76
C ARG A 92 5.39 0.27 -14.97
N PRO A 93 6.58 0.79 -15.27
CA PRO A 93 7.77 0.49 -14.48
C PRO A 93 7.55 1.01 -13.06
N LEU A 94 7.93 0.23 -12.05
CA LEU A 94 8.08 0.74 -10.68
C LEU A 94 9.10 1.86 -10.77
N MET A 95 8.67 3.11 -10.59
CA MET A 95 9.61 4.21 -10.48
C MET A 95 10.33 3.96 -9.16
N ALA A 96 11.58 3.48 -9.24
CA ALA A 96 12.44 3.34 -8.08
C ALA A 96 12.53 4.73 -7.45
N GLY A 97 11.77 4.93 -6.38
CA GLY A 97 11.76 6.18 -5.63
C GLY A 97 13.21 6.48 -5.26
N SER A 98 13.76 7.51 -5.90
CA SER A 98 15.00 8.12 -5.43
C SER A 98 14.69 8.63 -4.03
N ALA A 99 15.11 7.88 -3.02
CA ALA A 99 15.40 8.45 -1.72
C ALA A 99 16.37 9.61 -1.96
N ARG A 100 15.87 10.84 -1.82
CA ARG A 100 16.69 12.04 -1.66
C ARG A 100 16.70 12.39 -0.19
#